data_AF-X0WLM9-F1
#
_entry.id   AF-X0WLM9-F1
#
_cell.length_a   1.000
_cell.length_b   1.000
_cell.length_c   1.000
_cell.angle_alpha   90.00
_cell.angle_beta   90.00
_cell.angle_gamma   90.00
#
_symmetry.space_group_name_H-M   'P 1'
#
loop_
_entity.id
_entity.type
_entity.pdbx_description
1 polymer ?
#
loop_
_entity_poly.entity_id
_entity_poly.type
_entity_poly.pdbx_seq_one_letter_code
_entity_poly.pdbx_strand_id
1 'polypeptide(L)' 'GPTLAARIIEYRRKHGYFAEKKDLKKVKGIGSAKFEDVREMINVE' A
#
# COMPACT_ATOMS: atom_id res chain seq x y z
N GLY A 1 10.00 -0.44 -6.12
CA GLY A 1 10.22 -0.15 -7.54
C GLY A 1 9.09 0.71 -8.10
N PRO A 2 9.31 1.42 -9.22
CA PRO A 2 8.39 2.45 -9.73
C PRO A 2 6.98 1.93 -10.03
N THR A 3 6.84 0.70 -10.54
CA THR A 3 5.54 0.08 -10.82
C THR A 3 4.67 -0.09 -9.57
N LEU A 4 5.28 -0.44 -8.43
CA LEU A 4 4.52 -0.63 -7.19
C LEU A 4 4.06 0.70 -6.63
N ALA A 5 4.91 1.73 -6.67
CA ALA A 5 4.56 3.08 -6.24
C ALA A 5 3.38 3.64 -7.07
N ALA A 6 3.39 3.44 -8.39
CA ALA A 6 2.29 3.83 -9.26
C ALA A 6 0.96 3.17 -8.85
N ARG A 7 0.98 1.88 -8.49
CA ARG A 7 -0.22 1.16 -8.05
C ARG A 7 -0.75 1.66 -6.71
N ILE A 8 0.12 2.04 -5.77
CA ILE A 8 -0.29 2.65 -4.49
C ILE A 8 -1.02 3.98 -4.76
N ILE A 9 -0.46 4.82 -5.63
CA ILE A 9 -1.09 6.10 -6.02
C ILE A 9 -2.43 5.86 -6.72
N GLU A 10 -2.49 4.91 -7.66
CA GLU A 10 -3.71 4.57 -8.37
C GLU A 10 -4.80 4.06 -7.42
N TYR A 11 -4.44 3.17 -6.49
CA TYR A 11 -5.34 2.68 -5.45
C TYR A 11 -5.89 3.84 -4.62
N ARG A 12 -5.02 4.75 -4.16
CA ARG A 12 -5.42 5.92 -3.38
C ARG A 12 -6.34 6.86 -4.16
N ARG A 13 -6.13 7.01 -5.48
CA ARG A 13 -7.02 7.81 -6.35
C ARG A 13 -8.40 7.20 -6.52
N LYS A 14 -8.48 5.86 -6.61
CA LYS A 14 -9.75 5.14 -6.83
C LYS A 14 -10.55 4.92 -5.54
N HIS A 15 -9.86 4.63 -4.44
CA HIS A 15 -10.48 4.22 -3.17
C HIS A 15 -10.39 5.28 -2.08
N GLY A 16 -9.63 6.36 -2.28
CA GLY A 16 -9.37 7.37 -1.26
C GLY A 16 -8.15 7.02 -0.39
N TYR A 17 -8.06 7.66 0.77
CA TYR A 17 -6.96 7.45 1.70
C TYR A 17 -6.97 6.02 2.28
N PHE A 18 -5.79 5.51 2.63
CA PHE A 18 -5.67 4.26 3.36
C PHE A 18 -6.12 4.50 4.80
N ALA A 19 -7.09 3.72 5.30
CA ALA A 19 -7.60 3.88 6.65
C ALA A 19 -6.71 3.16 7.67
N GLU A 20 -6.14 2.01 7.27
CA GLU A 20 -5.21 1.26 8.08
C GLU A 20 -4.02 0.78 7.26
N LYS A 21 -2.89 0.46 7.93
CA LYS A 21 -1.71 -0.07 7.25
C LYS A 21 -2.06 -1.30 6.41
N LYS A 22 -2.97 -2.18 6.88
CA LYS A 22 -3.35 -3.39 6.14
C LYS A 22 -4.03 -3.10 4.80
N ASP A 23 -4.59 -1.92 4.58
CA ASP A 23 -5.17 -1.56 3.29
C ASP A 23 -4.11 -1.55 2.17
N LEU A 24 -2.83 -1.38 2.49
CA LEU A 24 -1.75 -1.55 1.52
C LEU A 24 -1.72 -2.95 0.92
N LYS A 25 -2.17 -3.99 1.64
CA LYS A 25 -2.31 -5.36 1.09
C LYS A 25 -3.36 -5.45 -0.01
N LYS A 26 -4.30 -4.49 -0.08
CA LYS A 26 -5.30 -4.41 -1.16
C LYS A 26 -4.69 -3.89 -2.47
N VAL A 27 -3.50 -3.29 -2.41
CA VAL A 27 -2.77 -2.83 -3.60
C VAL A 27 -2.15 -4.03 -4.32
N LYS A 28 -2.48 -4.18 -5.61
CA LYS A 28 -1.99 -5.28 -6.45
C LYS A 28 -0.46 -5.33 -6.47
N GLY A 29 0.12 -6.41 -5.94
CA GLY A 29 1.57 -6.62 -5.86
C GLY A 29 2.18 -6.32 -4.48
N ILE A 30 1.37 -5.89 -3.51
CA ILE A 30 1.74 -5.90 -2.09
C ILE A 30 1.12 -7.15 -1.46
N GLY A 31 1.85 -8.27 -1.52
CA GLY A 31 1.49 -9.47 -0.77
C GLY A 31 1.91 -9.38 0.69
N SER A 32 1.60 -10.43 1.48
CA SER A 32 1.95 -10.49 2.90
C SER A 32 3.44 -10.30 3.16
N ALA A 33 4.33 -10.95 2.40
CA ALA A 33 5.78 -10.79 2.56
C ALA A 33 6.22 -9.33 2.36
N LYS A 34 5.82 -8.74 1.24
CA LYS A 34 6.15 -7.36 0.89
C LYS A 34 5.58 -6.37 1.91
N PHE A 35 4.38 -6.63 2.40
CA PHE A 35 3.76 -5.81 3.44
C PHE A 35 4.53 -5.90 4.74
N GLU A 36 4.92 -7.10 5.20
CA GLU A 36 5.65 -7.26 6.45
C GLU A 36 7.01 -6.54 6.43
N ASP A 37 7.71 -6.54 5.29
CA ASP A 37 8.97 -5.77 5.12
C ASP A 37 8.79 -4.26 5.29
N VAL A 38 7.62 -3.71 4.96
CA VAL A 38 7.39 -2.25 4.90
C VAL A 38 6.41 -1.75 5.96
N ARG A 39 5.68 -2.62 6.65
CA ARG A 39 4.59 -2.23 7.59
C ARG A 39 5.09 -1.34 8.72
N GLU A 40 6.34 -1.51 9.12
CA GLU A 40 6.96 -0.73 10.20
C GLU A 40 7.43 0.64 9.70
N MET A 41 7.71 0.76 8.40
CA MET A 41 8.16 2.01 7.76
C MET A 41 6.99 2.87 7.25
N ILE A 42 5.77 2.36 7.28
CA ILE A 42 4.59 3.06 6.77
C ILE A 42 3.77 3.59 7.95
N ASN A 43 3.38 4.86 7.85
CA ASN A 43 2.38 5.47 8.71
C ASN A 43 1.11 5.80 7.92
N VAL A 44 -0.05 5.66 8.58
CA VAL A 44 -1.35 6.12 8.08
C VAL A 44 -1.91 7.05 9.15
N GLU A 45 -2.30 8.26 8.75
CA GLU A 45 -2.84 9.32 9.62
C GLU A 45 -4.33 9.54 9.33
#